data_AF-A0A536U1R2-F1
#
_entry.id   AF-A0A536U1R2-F1
#
_cell.length_a   1.000
_cell.length_b   1.000
_cell.length_c   1.000
_cell.angle_alpha   90.00
_cell.angle_beta   90.00
_cell.angle_gamma   90.00
#
_symmetry.space_group_name_H-M   'P 1'
#
loop_
_entity.id
_entity.type
_entity.pdbx_description
1 polymer ?
#
loop_
_entity_poly.entity_id
_entity_poly.type
_entity_poly.pdbx_seq_one_letter_code
_entity_poly.pdbx_strand_id
1 'polypeptide(L)'
;MSLLLLLFASAPCLPMAHANERVGDATYLYELKRHARAVNRLEKEFVSLIEAAPGEERFDLYWTYNHLTGTWVQVDFLHTLLKRSVAASSYADESKTRTTLRGQAQFVLWELDQAITDLEQNMPEVKRPKLLRINGALRSLLSEVRMTVNRLLANQCARTPCAAGS
;
A
#
# COMPACT_ATOMS: atom_id res chain seq x y z
N MET A 1 41.41 24.94 -40.34
CA MET A 1 39.95 25.21 -40.33
C MET A 1 39.25 23.94 -40.73
N SER A 2 38.34 23.31 -39.98
CA SER A 2 37.75 23.65 -38.69
C SER A 2 37.27 22.35 -38.05
N LEU A 3 38.03 21.85 -37.07
CA LEU A 3 37.63 20.74 -36.18
C LEU A 3 36.61 21.19 -35.11
N LEU A 4 36.08 22.42 -35.25
CA LEU A 4 35.24 23.14 -34.29
C LEU A 4 33.72 23.00 -34.53
N LEU A 5 33.29 22.30 -35.58
CA LEU A 5 31.87 22.24 -35.98
C LEU A 5 31.13 20.96 -35.58
N LEU A 6 31.80 20.00 -34.92
CA LEU A 6 31.18 18.73 -34.50
C LEU A 6 30.82 18.65 -33.00
N LEU A 7 31.00 19.74 -32.24
CA LEU A 7 30.85 19.73 -30.78
C LEU A 7 29.49 20.21 -30.24
N PHE A 8 28.48 20.46 -31.08
CA PHE A 8 27.19 21.01 -30.62
C PHE A 8 25.95 20.20 -31.02
N ALA A 9 26.07 18.86 -31.13
CA ALA A 9 24.91 17.98 -31.39
C ALA A 9 24.59 17.00 -30.26
N SER A 10 25.14 17.20 -29.06
CA SER A 10 24.79 16.43 -27.88
C SER A 10 24.46 17.36 -26.71
N ALA A 11 23.41 18.15 -26.87
CA ALA A 11 22.65 18.55 -25.68
C ALA A 11 21.97 17.25 -25.19
N PRO A 12 22.37 16.67 -24.03
CA PRO A 12 21.50 15.68 -23.45
C PRO A 12 20.21 16.42 -23.14
N CYS A 13 19.10 15.96 -23.73
CA CYS A 13 17.77 16.22 -23.25
C CYS A 13 17.73 15.62 -21.84
N LEU A 14 18.32 16.32 -20.86
CA LEU A 14 18.11 16.03 -19.46
C LEU A 14 16.61 16.26 -19.28
N PRO A 15 15.83 15.21 -18.96
CA PRO A 15 14.48 15.45 -18.51
C PRO A 15 14.66 16.36 -17.30
N MET A 16 14.15 17.58 -17.37
CA MET A 16 14.09 18.44 -16.19
C MET A 16 13.42 17.60 -15.12
N ALA A 17 14.17 17.24 -14.09
CA ALA A 17 13.69 16.51 -12.94
C ALA A 17 12.83 17.47 -12.12
N HIS A 18 11.68 17.83 -12.68
CA HIS A 18 10.58 18.24 -11.87
C HIS A 18 10.11 16.95 -11.19
N ALA A 19 10.26 16.91 -9.87
CA ALA A 19 9.53 16.05 -8.96
C ALA A 19 8.02 16.32 -9.11
N ASN A 20 7.49 16.10 -10.30
CA ASN A 20 6.10 16.22 -10.62
C ASN A 20 5.49 14.94 -10.09
N GLU A 21 4.71 15.10 -9.03
CA GLU A 21 3.75 14.12 -8.57
C GLU A 21 3.18 13.35 -9.76
N ARG A 22 3.38 12.02 -9.79
CA ARG A 22 2.89 11.24 -10.93
C ARG A 22 1.38 11.24 -10.86
N VAL A 23 0.73 11.39 -12.01
CA VAL A 23 -0.74 11.33 -12.11
C VAL A 23 -1.23 10.08 -11.38
N GLY A 24 -2.05 10.29 -10.34
CA GLY A 24 -2.62 9.25 -9.47
C GLY A 24 -2.00 9.17 -8.06
N ASP A 25 -0.81 9.70 -7.82
CA ASP A 25 -0.16 9.61 -6.50
C ASP A 25 -0.97 10.30 -5.40
N ALA A 26 -1.46 11.53 -5.65
CA ALA A 26 -2.35 12.25 -4.73
C ALA A 26 -3.57 11.40 -4.35
N THR A 27 -4.16 10.75 -5.35
CA THR A 27 -5.34 9.88 -5.17
C THR A 27 -5.00 8.70 -4.28
N TYR A 28 -3.89 8.01 -4.54
CA TYR A 28 -3.49 6.85 -3.72
C TYR A 28 -3.08 7.25 -2.31
N LEU A 29 -2.39 8.37 -2.12
CA LEU A 29 -2.09 8.92 -0.80
C LEU A 29 -3.38 9.24 -0.03
N TYR A 30 -4.35 9.86 -0.69
CA TYR A 30 -5.64 10.16 -0.09
C TYR A 30 -6.42 8.89 0.29
N GLU A 31 -6.51 7.92 -0.62
CA GLU A 31 -7.21 6.65 -0.39
C GLU A 31 -6.57 5.86 0.76
N LEU A 32 -5.25 5.67 0.75
CA LEU A 32 -4.54 4.96 1.83
C LEU A 32 -4.71 5.67 3.17
N LYS A 33 -4.67 7.01 3.21
CA LYS A 33 -4.93 7.78 4.43
C LYS A 33 -6.38 7.65 4.90
N ARG A 34 -7.35 7.58 3.99
CA ARG A 34 -8.76 7.33 4.31
C ARG A 34 -8.93 5.94 4.91
N HIS A 35 -8.31 4.92 4.32
CA HIS A 35 -8.34 3.55 4.82
C HIS A 35 -7.72 3.44 6.22
N ALA A 36 -6.58 4.09 6.46
CA ALA A 36 -5.95 4.17 7.78
C ALA A 36 -6.87 4.78 8.86
N ARG A 37 -7.72 5.74 8.49
CA ARG A 37 -8.72 6.29 9.43
C ARG A 37 -9.88 5.34 9.68
N ALA A 38 -10.27 4.56 8.67
CA ALA A 38 -11.35 3.57 8.80
C ALA A 38 -10.91 2.40 9.69
N VAL A 39 -9.70 1.88 9.47
CA VAL A 39 -9.17 0.76 10.27
C VAL A 39 -9.00 1.15 11.74
N ASN A 40 -8.49 2.36 12.04
CA ASN A 40 -8.35 2.83 13.42
C ASN A 40 -9.69 2.86 14.20
N ARG A 41 -10.83 2.99 13.51
CA ARG A 41 -12.15 2.88 14.15
C ARG A 41 -12.53 1.42 14.38
N LEU A 42 -12.38 0.59 13.35
CA LEU A 42 -12.71 -0.84 13.41
C LEU A 42 -11.84 -1.59 14.42
N GLU A 43 -10.56 -1.27 14.54
CA GLU A 43 -9.65 -1.88 15.52
C GLU A 43 -10.09 -1.61 16.96
N LYS A 44 -10.49 -0.38 17.28
CA LYS A 44 -11.00 -0.04 18.62
C LYS A 44 -12.25 -0.84 18.98
N GLU A 45 -13.16 -0.95 18.01
CA GLU A 45 -14.36 -1.76 18.19
C GLU A 45 -14.01 -3.25 18.31
N PHE A 46 -13.05 -3.74 17.52
CA PHE A 46 -12.66 -5.15 17.53
C PHE A 46 -11.99 -5.52 18.85
N VAL A 47 -11.02 -4.73 19.32
CA VAL A 47 -10.39 -4.88 20.64
C VAL A 47 -11.44 -4.91 21.76
N SER A 48 -12.46 -4.05 21.69
CA SER A 48 -13.55 -4.07 22.67
C SER A 48 -14.34 -5.39 22.66
N LEU A 49 -14.52 -6.03 21.50
CA LEU A 49 -15.15 -7.36 21.42
C LEU A 49 -14.23 -8.47 21.93
N ILE A 50 -12.93 -8.37 21.66
CA ILE A 50 -11.92 -9.31 22.15
C ILE A 50 -11.91 -9.32 23.68
N GLU A 51 -11.85 -8.14 24.30
CA GLU A 51 -11.87 -7.99 25.76
C GLU A 51 -13.16 -8.51 26.41
N ALA A 52 -14.27 -8.47 25.68
CA ALA A 52 -15.54 -9.03 26.15
C ALA A 52 -15.67 -10.54 25.91
N ALA A 53 -14.77 -11.16 25.12
CA ALA A 53 -14.82 -12.59 24.82
C ALA A 53 -14.26 -13.43 25.98
N PRO A 54 -14.78 -14.65 26.21
CA PRO A 54 -14.28 -15.57 27.22
C PRO A 54 -13.10 -16.41 26.70
N GLY A 55 -12.19 -16.78 27.62
CA GLY A 55 -11.25 -17.91 27.46
C GLY A 55 -10.57 -18.04 26.10
N GLU A 56 -10.73 -19.20 25.47
CA GLU A 56 -10.13 -19.56 24.17
C GLU A 56 -10.61 -18.65 23.03
N GLU A 57 -11.88 -18.24 23.03
CA GLU A 57 -12.40 -17.31 22.00
C GLU A 57 -11.65 -15.97 22.04
N ARG A 58 -11.30 -15.48 23.23
CA ARG A 58 -10.49 -14.27 23.36
C ARG A 58 -9.10 -14.46 22.74
N PHE A 59 -8.47 -15.61 22.96
CA PHE A 59 -7.16 -15.91 22.42
C PHE A 59 -7.17 -15.93 20.89
N ASP A 60 -8.12 -16.63 20.29
CA ASP A 60 -8.24 -16.74 18.82
C ASP A 60 -8.52 -15.38 18.16
N LEU A 61 -9.38 -14.57 18.78
CA LEU A 61 -9.66 -13.22 18.28
C LEU A 61 -8.45 -12.30 18.45
N TYR A 62 -7.69 -12.43 19.54
CA TYR A 62 -6.42 -11.71 19.72
C TYR A 62 -5.38 -12.11 18.68
N TRP A 63 -5.26 -13.40 18.39
CA TRP A 63 -4.36 -13.90 17.35
C TRP A 63 -4.71 -13.28 15.99
N THR A 64 -6.00 -13.33 15.63
CA THR A 64 -6.53 -12.71 14.42
C THR A 64 -6.24 -11.20 14.38
N TYR A 65 -6.50 -10.49 15.48
CA TYR A 65 -6.20 -9.06 15.59
C TYR A 65 -4.71 -8.74 15.40
N ASN A 66 -3.82 -9.56 15.97
CA ASN A 66 -2.39 -9.34 15.87
C ASN A 66 -1.89 -9.51 14.42
N HIS A 67 -2.41 -10.52 13.71
CA HIS A 67 -2.10 -10.70 12.29
C HIS A 67 -2.58 -9.50 11.45
N LEU A 68 -3.82 -9.04 11.66
CA LEU A 68 -4.34 -7.84 11.00
C LEU A 68 -3.47 -6.60 11.27
N THR A 69 -3.04 -6.42 12.52
CA THR A 69 -2.16 -5.31 12.90
C THR A 69 -0.85 -5.36 12.10
N GLY A 70 -0.27 -6.56 11.93
CA GLY A 70 0.88 -6.79 11.06
C GLY A 70 0.64 -6.34 9.62
N THR A 71 -0.48 -6.76 9.02
CA THR A 71 -0.87 -6.34 7.66
C THR A 71 -1.01 -4.81 7.55
N TRP A 72 -1.63 -4.15 8.53
CA TRP A 72 -1.82 -2.70 8.51
C TRP A 72 -0.50 -1.92 8.62
N VAL A 73 0.48 -2.44 9.37
CA VAL A 73 1.84 -1.87 9.41
C VAL A 73 2.46 -1.89 8.01
N GLN A 74 2.26 -2.96 7.24
CA GLN A 74 2.80 -3.04 5.87
C GLN A 74 2.12 -2.06 4.92
N VAL A 75 0.82 -1.82 5.09
CA VAL A 75 0.06 -0.80 4.34
C VAL A 75 0.54 0.61 4.69
N ASP A 76 0.81 0.91 5.96
CA ASP A 76 1.36 2.22 6.37
C ASP A 76 2.79 2.44 5.83
N PHE A 77 3.61 1.38 5.83
CA PHE A 77 4.94 1.46 5.24
C PHE A 77 4.88 1.74 3.73
N LEU A 78 3.94 1.11 3.01
CA LEU A 78 3.67 1.41 1.61
C LEU A 78 3.27 2.87 1.39
N HIS A 79 2.35 3.40 2.21
CA HIS A 79 1.93 4.80 2.17
C HIS A 79 3.12 5.75 2.43
N THR A 80 4.00 5.41 3.38
CA THR A 80 5.22 6.17 3.67
C THR A 80 6.19 6.18 2.48
N LEU A 81 6.39 5.04 1.82
CA LEU A 81 7.22 4.96 0.61
C LEU A 81 6.63 5.80 -0.54
N LEU A 82 5.32 5.75 -0.73
CA LEU A 82 4.65 6.56 -1.75
C LEU A 82 4.85 8.05 -1.47
N LYS A 83 4.64 8.49 -0.22
CA LYS A 83 4.86 9.88 0.19
C LYS A 83 6.32 10.32 -0.02
N ARG A 84 7.28 9.46 0.32
CA ARG A 84 8.71 9.72 0.08
C ARG A 84 9.03 9.84 -1.40
N SER A 85 8.42 9.01 -2.24
CA SER A 85 8.63 9.08 -3.69
C SER A 85 8.10 10.38 -4.29
N VAL A 86 6.94 10.86 -3.83
CA VAL A 86 6.36 12.14 -4.27
C VAL A 86 7.19 13.33 -3.79
N ALA A 87 7.76 13.25 -2.59
CA ALA A 87 8.57 14.32 -1.99
C ALA A 87 10.05 14.31 -2.42
N ALA A 88 10.47 13.37 -3.27
CA ALA A 88 11.87 13.25 -3.69
C ALA A 88 12.32 14.50 -4.46
N SER A 89 13.48 15.06 -4.11
CA SER A 89 14.03 16.25 -4.76
C SER A 89 14.87 15.94 -6.01
N SER A 90 15.17 14.66 -6.26
CA SER A 90 15.94 14.21 -7.40
C SER A 90 15.31 12.98 -8.05
N TYR A 91 15.50 12.85 -9.37
CA TYR A 91 15.02 11.69 -10.13
C TYR A 91 15.65 10.37 -9.64
N ALA A 92 16.93 10.39 -9.25
CA ALA A 92 17.62 9.20 -8.76
C ALA A 92 17.00 8.67 -7.45
N ASP A 93 16.72 9.58 -6.51
CA ASP A 93 16.08 9.24 -5.23
C ASP A 93 14.64 8.79 -5.41
N GLU A 94 13.89 9.46 -6.31
CA GLU A 94 12.54 9.03 -6.68
C GLU A 94 12.58 7.60 -7.24
N SER A 95 13.43 7.35 -8.24
CA SER A 95 13.53 6.05 -8.93
C SER A 95 13.88 4.91 -7.97
N LYS A 96 14.84 5.14 -7.07
CA LYS A 96 15.19 4.18 -6.01
C LYS A 96 14.00 3.90 -5.11
N THR A 97 13.33 4.95 -4.63
CA THR A 97 12.17 4.81 -3.74
C THR A 97 11.01 4.10 -4.44
N ARG A 98 10.77 4.36 -5.74
CA ARG A 98 9.72 3.71 -6.54
C ARG A 98 10.00 2.23 -6.78
N THR A 99 11.27 1.85 -6.90
CA THR A 99 11.67 0.44 -6.96
C THR A 99 11.31 -0.29 -5.67
N THR A 100 11.65 0.29 -4.51
CA THR A 100 11.25 -0.25 -3.21
C THR A 100 9.72 -0.26 -3.04
N LEU A 101 9.03 0.81 -3.46
CA LEU A 101 7.57 0.91 -3.42
C LEU A 101 6.90 -0.23 -4.20
N ARG A 102 7.44 -0.59 -5.38
CA ARG A 102 6.90 -1.69 -6.19
C ARG A 102 7.02 -3.03 -5.46
N GLY A 103 8.19 -3.33 -4.90
CA GLY A 103 8.39 -4.54 -4.09
C GLY A 103 7.48 -4.58 -2.87
N GLN A 104 7.36 -3.47 -2.15
CA GLN A 104 6.45 -3.36 -1.01
C GLN A 104 4.98 -3.53 -1.42
N ALA A 105 4.56 -2.99 -2.56
CA ALA A 105 3.18 -3.15 -3.04
C ALA A 105 2.85 -4.62 -3.33
N GLN A 106 3.77 -5.36 -3.94
CA GLN A 106 3.60 -6.80 -4.16
C GLN A 106 3.50 -7.57 -2.85
N PHE A 107 4.36 -7.26 -1.88
CA PHE A 107 4.32 -7.87 -0.56
C PHE A 107 3.02 -7.56 0.18
N VAL A 108 2.57 -6.31 0.17
CA VAL A 108 1.30 -5.88 0.77
C VAL A 108 0.10 -6.58 0.14
N LEU A 109 0.10 -6.82 -1.17
CA LEU A 109 -0.98 -7.58 -1.80
C LEU A 109 -1.07 -9.01 -1.27
N TRP A 110 0.08 -9.68 -1.09
CA TRP A 110 0.13 -11.01 -0.51
C TRP A 110 -0.37 -11.02 0.95
N GLU A 111 0.09 -10.07 1.77
CA GLU A 111 -0.37 -9.88 3.16
C GLU A 111 -1.89 -9.65 3.26
N LEU A 112 -2.43 -8.78 2.39
CA LEU A 112 -3.87 -8.50 2.34
C LEU A 112 -4.68 -9.75 1.96
N ASP A 113 -4.19 -10.55 1.03
CA ASP A 113 -4.84 -11.81 0.65
C ASP A 113 -4.85 -12.80 1.84
N GLN A 114 -3.73 -12.95 2.56
CA GLN A 114 -3.67 -13.79 3.77
C GLN A 114 -4.62 -13.29 4.86
N ALA A 115 -4.61 -11.98 5.14
CA ALA A 115 -5.49 -11.39 6.15
C ALA A 115 -6.99 -11.58 5.84
N ILE A 116 -7.38 -11.49 4.57
CA ILE A 116 -8.77 -11.76 4.15
C ILE A 116 -9.12 -13.23 4.38
N THR A 117 -8.24 -14.15 3.98
CA THR A 117 -8.45 -15.60 4.19
C THR A 117 -8.53 -15.95 5.68
N ASP A 118 -7.68 -15.36 6.52
CA ASP A 118 -7.72 -15.61 7.96
C ASP A 118 -9.01 -15.12 8.60
N LEU A 119 -9.51 -13.96 8.16
CA LEU A 119 -10.82 -13.44 8.60
C LEU A 119 -11.99 -14.32 8.15
N GLU A 120 -11.85 -15.04 7.03
CA GLU A 120 -12.83 -16.02 6.56
C GLU A 120 -12.82 -17.29 7.39
N GLN A 121 -11.64 -17.75 7.80
CA GLN A 121 -11.46 -19.04 8.45
C GLN A 121 -11.59 -18.98 9.98
N ASN A 122 -11.08 -17.92 10.60
CA ASN A 122 -10.88 -17.85 12.06
C ASN A 122 -11.98 -17.08 12.80
N MET A 123 -12.92 -16.43 12.11
CA MET A 123 -14.02 -15.70 12.74
C MET A 123 -15.34 -16.50 12.67
N PRO A 124 -15.90 -16.95 13.80
CA PRO A 124 -17.09 -17.79 13.80
C PRO A 124 -18.34 -17.06 13.29
N GLU A 125 -19.00 -17.64 12.28
CA GLU A 125 -20.15 -17.02 11.59
C GLU A 125 -21.44 -16.95 12.41
N VAL A 126 -21.58 -17.69 13.51
CA VAL A 126 -22.94 -18.08 13.97
C VAL A 126 -23.34 -17.53 15.33
N LYS A 127 -22.41 -16.98 16.15
CA LYS A 127 -22.70 -16.76 17.59
C LYS A 127 -22.77 -15.30 18.06
N ARG A 128 -22.31 -14.31 17.27
CA ARG A 128 -22.22 -12.91 17.73
C ARG A 128 -22.45 -11.88 16.61
N PRO A 129 -23.64 -11.25 16.53
CA PRO A 129 -23.96 -10.26 15.48
C PRO A 129 -22.96 -9.10 15.37
N LYS A 130 -22.41 -8.63 16.51
CA LYS A 130 -21.40 -7.56 16.51
C LYS A 130 -20.08 -8.01 15.88
N LEU A 131 -19.65 -9.25 16.15
CA LEU A 131 -18.43 -9.82 15.59
C LEU A 131 -18.56 -10.01 14.09
N LEU A 132 -19.70 -10.51 13.63
CA LEU A 132 -20.04 -10.62 12.20
C LEU A 132 -19.97 -9.27 11.49
N ARG A 133 -20.57 -8.22 12.08
CA ARG A 133 -20.53 -6.87 11.52
C ARG A 133 -19.08 -6.39 11.36
N ILE A 134 -18.26 -6.55 12.40
CA ILE A 134 -16.87 -6.12 12.39
C ILE A 134 -16.07 -6.94 11.38
N ASN A 135 -16.24 -8.26 11.34
CA ASN A 135 -15.58 -9.12 10.36
C ASN A 135 -15.91 -8.68 8.93
N GLY A 136 -17.20 -8.49 8.62
CA GLY A 136 -17.62 -8.00 7.30
C GLY A 136 -17.03 -6.63 6.95
N ALA A 137 -16.99 -5.71 7.91
CA ALA A 137 -16.40 -4.39 7.71
C ALA A 137 -14.87 -4.46 7.48
N LEU A 138 -14.15 -5.29 8.23
CA LEU A 138 -12.72 -5.50 8.08
C LEU A 138 -12.39 -6.14 6.72
N ARG A 139 -13.11 -7.19 6.32
CA ARG A 139 -12.95 -7.84 5.00
C ARG A 139 -13.22 -6.88 3.84
N SER A 140 -14.28 -6.07 3.96
CA SER A 140 -14.58 -5.03 2.96
C SER A 140 -13.44 -4.02 2.87
N LEU A 141 -12.94 -3.53 4.01
CA LEU A 141 -11.86 -2.54 4.03
C LEU A 141 -10.55 -3.09 3.47
N LEU A 142 -10.16 -4.32 3.84
CA LEU A 142 -8.99 -4.99 3.29
C LEU A 142 -9.10 -5.16 1.77
N SER A 143 -10.29 -5.52 1.27
CA SER A 143 -10.55 -5.64 -0.16
C SER A 143 -10.43 -4.29 -0.89
N GLU A 144 -10.94 -3.21 -0.30
CA GLU A 144 -10.79 -1.85 -0.83
C GLU A 144 -9.32 -1.39 -0.89
N VAL A 145 -8.56 -1.70 0.16
CA VAL A 145 -7.12 -1.42 0.21
C VAL A 145 -6.39 -2.22 -0.86
N ARG A 146 -6.71 -3.51 -0.99
CA ARG A 146 -6.15 -4.38 -2.03
C ARG A 146 -6.40 -3.83 -3.44
N MET A 147 -7.62 -3.37 -3.74
CA MET A 147 -7.92 -2.71 -5.02
C MET A 147 -7.10 -1.43 -5.21
N THR A 148 -6.90 -0.65 -4.15
CA THR A 148 -6.06 0.56 -4.18
C THR A 148 -4.60 0.22 -4.47
N VAL A 149 -4.03 -0.79 -3.79
CA VAL A 149 -2.65 -1.23 -3.99
C VAL A 149 -2.44 -1.84 -5.38
N ASN A 150 -3.40 -2.62 -5.90
CA ASN A 150 -3.35 -3.15 -7.27
C ASN A 150 -3.31 -2.03 -8.30
N ARG A 151 -4.16 -1.00 -8.17
CA ARG A 151 -4.15 0.17 -9.07
C ARG A 151 -2.85 0.96 -8.97
N LEU A 152 -2.34 1.15 -7.76
CA LEU A 152 -1.02 1.75 -7.54
C LEU A 152 0.06 0.96 -8.28
N LEU A 153 0.12 -0.36 -8.10
CA LEU A 153 1.12 -1.22 -8.72
C LEU A 153 1.03 -1.19 -10.26
N ALA A 154 -0.19 -1.28 -10.82
CA ALA A 154 -0.41 -1.18 -12.26
C ALA A 154 0.12 0.15 -12.82
N ASN A 155 -0.13 1.27 -12.13
CA ASN A 155 0.39 2.59 -12.50
C ASN A 155 1.93 2.69 -12.38
N GLN A 156 2.55 1.97 -11.44
CA GLN A 156 4.00 1.88 -11.34
C GLN A 156 4.63 1.10 -12.50
N CYS A 157 3.95 0.08 -13.02
CA CYS A 157 4.46 -0.78 -14.09
C CYS A 157 4.28 -0.17 -15.48
N ALA A 158 3.11 0.43 -15.76
CA ALA A 158 2.80 1.04 -17.06
C ALA A 158 3.73 2.21 -17.45
N ARG A 159 4.47 2.75 -16.48
CA ARG A 159 5.37 3.91 -16.65
C ARG A 159 6.85 3.56 -16.52
N THR A 160 7.19 2.28 -16.57
CA THR A 160 8.59 1.86 -16.76
C THR A 160 8.85 1.91 -18.27
N PRO A 161 9.63 2.87 -18.81
CA PRO A 161 10.02 2.81 -20.20
C PRO A 161 10.87 1.57 -20.40
N CYS A 162 10.64 0.83 -21.49
CA CYS A 162 11.65 -0.08 -22.01
C CYS A 162 12.96 0.70 -22.10
N ALA A 163 14.03 0.18 -21.49
CA ALA A 163 15.37 0.59 -21.87
C ALA A 163 15.52 0.25 -23.36
N ALA A 164 15.26 1.22 -24.22
CA ALA A 164 15.55 1.13 -25.63
C ALA A 164 17.04 1.46 -25.80
N GLY A 165 17.81 0.42 -26.11
CA GLY A 165 19.09 0.56 -26.81
C GLY A 165 20.32 0.73 -25.93
N SER A 166 21.08 -0.36 -25.83
CA SER A 166 22.52 -0.36 -26.11
C SER A 166 22.89 -1.72 -26.65
#